data_AF-A0A8J7D5N5-F1
#
_entry.id   AF-A0A8J7D5N5-F1
#
_cell.length_a   1.000
_cell.length_b   1.000
_cell.length_c   1.000
_cell.angle_alpha   90.00
_cell.angle_beta   90.00
_cell.angle_gamma   90.00
#
_symmetry.space_group_name_H-M   'P 1'
#
loop_
_entity.id
_entity.type
_entity.pdbx_description
1 polymer ?
#
loop_
_entity_poly.entity_id
_entity_poly.type
_entity_poly.pdbx_seq_one_letter_code
_entity_poly.pdbx_strand_id
1 'polypeptide(L)'
;MTKETFDVTGMSCSACSARVEQAVGKLVGADNVSVNLLTNSMQVKFDAAKISVADIVGAVTAAGYGACPKNSSAAQKNSAVTPERTIDREISEMRTRLTWSIIFLLPTVYIAMHNMLPLPVPKIVAELFDGRANAVTFAFAQFLLILPIMYLNRKYYVNGFRTLLAGAPNMDSLVGLGSMAAAMFGAFALFRIGQGLGAGDMNLVDEYSR
;
A
#
# COMPACT_ATOMS: atom_id res chain seq x y z
N MET A 1 14.34 -24.87 -27.36
CA MET A 1 14.67 -23.90 -26.30
C MET A 1 14.98 -22.56 -26.94
N THR A 2 14.07 -21.60 -26.81
CA THR A 2 14.18 -20.25 -27.37
C THR A 2 14.42 -19.27 -26.22
N LYS A 3 15.29 -18.28 -26.42
CA LYS A 3 15.53 -17.23 -25.42
C LYS A 3 14.91 -15.93 -25.89
N GLU A 4 13.99 -15.37 -25.12
CA GLU A 4 13.39 -14.07 -25.41
C GLU A 4 13.53 -13.10 -24.23
N THR A 5 13.46 -11.81 -24.56
CA THR A 5 13.48 -10.72 -23.59
C THR A 5 12.17 -9.95 -23.65
N PHE A 6 11.61 -9.67 -22.49
CA PHE A 6 10.37 -8.94 -22.28
C PHE A 6 10.67 -7.66 -21.50
N ASP A 7 10.00 -6.57 -21.84
CA ASP A 7 9.89 -5.41 -20.97
C ASP A 7 8.74 -5.62 -20.00
N VAL A 8 8.98 -5.36 -18.71
CA VAL A 8 8.03 -5.56 -17.63
C VAL A 8 7.77 -4.23 -16.93
N THR A 9 6.51 -3.87 -16.81
CA THR A 9 6.05 -2.59 -16.23
C THR A 9 5.38 -2.81 -14.87
N GLY A 10 5.47 -1.80 -14.01
CA GLY A 10 4.88 -1.84 -12.66
C GLY A 10 5.76 -2.52 -11.59
N MET A 11 7.00 -2.90 -11.91
CA MET A 11 7.96 -3.36 -10.91
C MET A 11 8.60 -2.16 -10.20
N SER A 12 8.45 -2.08 -8.89
CA SER A 12 9.03 -1.00 -8.07
C SER A 12 9.91 -1.53 -6.93
N CYS A 13 10.10 -2.85 -6.82
CA CYS A 13 10.74 -3.48 -5.67
C CYS A 13 11.39 -4.82 -6.02
N SER A 14 12.38 -5.26 -5.23
CA SER A 14 13.02 -6.58 -5.40
C SER A 14 12.07 -7.76 -5.17
N ALA A 15 11.09 -7.59 -4.28
CA ALA A 15 10.02 -8.58 -4.10
C ALA A 15 9.10 -8.66 -5.34
N CYS A 16 8.99 -7.56 -6.09
CA CYS A 16 8.17 -7.47 -7.29
C CYS A 16 8.82 -8.26 -8.43
N SER A 17 10.14 -8.12 -8.61
CA SER A 17 10.90 -8.91 -9.59
C SER A 17 10.90 -10.40 -9.25
N ALA A 18 11.06 -10.77 -7.98
CA ALA A 18 11.01 -12.17 -7.54
C ALA A 18 9.64 -12.81 -7.81
N ARG A 19 8.54 -12.05 -7.66
CA ARG A 19 7.18 -12.53 -7.96
C ARG A 19 6.98 -12.81 -9.45
N VAL A 20 7.47 -11.93 -10.32
CA VAL A 20 7.42 -12.13 -11.78
C VAL A 20 8.24 -13.37 -12.16
N GLU A 21 9.44 -13.50 -11.59
CA GLU A 21 10.32 -14.65 -11.83
C GLU A 21 9.66 -15.98 -11.42
N GLN A 22 9.05 -16.03 -10.22
CA GLN A 22 8.33 -17.21 -9.75
C GLN A 22 7.06 -17.50 -10.57
N ALA A 23 6.32 -16.48 -10.99
CA ALA A 23 5.09 -16.67 -11.77
C ALA A 23 5.38 -17.31 -13.13
N VAL A 24 6.42 -16.83 -13.82
CA VAL A 24 6.82 -17.39 -15.12
C VAL A 24 7.56 -18.71 -14.93
N GLY A 25 8.35 -18.88 -13.86
CA GLY A 25 9.07 -20.12 -13.56
C GLY A 25 8.16 -21.31 -13.23
N LYS A 26 6.90 -21.07 -12.82
CA LYS A 26 5.89 -22.12 -12.59
C LYS A 26 5.28 -22.68 -13.88
N LEU A 27 5.51 -22.04 -15.02
CA LEU A 27 4.93 -22.47 -16.29
C LEU A 27 5.64 -23.73 -16.82
N VAL A 28 4.86 -24.72 -17.25
CA VAL A 28 5.40 -25.97 -17.79
C VAL A 28 6.06 -25.68 -19.13
N GLY A 29 7.39 -25.78 -19.19
CA GLY A 29 8.19 -25.48 -20.38
C GLY A 29 8.95 -24.15 -20.31
N ALA A 30 8.81 -23.37 -19.24
CA ALA A 30 9.74 -22.30 -18.92
C ALA A 30 11.01 -22.87 -18.27
N ASP A 31 12.17 -22.40 -18.70
CA ASP A 31 13.47 -22.77 -18.18
C ASP A 31 14.31 -21.50 -17.99
N ASN A 32 15.04 -21.36 -16.88
CA ASN A 32 15.86 -20.16 -16.62
C ASN A 32 15.14 -18.81 -16.87
N VAL A 33 14.28 -18.41 -15.93
CA VAL A 33 13.71 -17.06 -15.86
C VAL A 33 14.65 -16.16 -15.07
N SER A 34 14.96 -14.97 -15.58
CA SER A 34 15.75 -13.98 -14.85
C SER A 34 15.13 -12.60 -15.04
N VAL A 35 14.83 -11.93 -13.94
CA VAL A 35 14.23 -10.59 -13.95
C VAL A 35 15.24 -9.56 -13.46
N ASN A 36 15.38 -8.46 -14.20
CA ASN A 36 16.24 -7.35 -13.85
C ASN A 36 15.39 -6.11 -13.56
N LEU A 37 15.37 -5.72 -12.28
CA LEU A 37 14.62 -4.56 -11.79
C LEU A 37 15.20 -3.24 -12.32
N LEU A 38 16.52 -3.13 -12.44
CA LEU A 38 17.17 -1.88 -12.88
C LEU A 38 16.83 -1.54 -14.33
N THR A 39 16.63 -2.56 -15.16
CA THR A 39 16.34 -2.40 -16.59
C THR A 39 14.88 -2.66 -16.93
N ASN A 40 14.02 -2.89 -15.93
CA ASN A 40 12.61 -3.24 -16.10
C ASN A 40 12.38 -4.33 -17.16
N SER A 41 13.24 -5.35 -17.17
CA SER A 41 13.22 -6.39 -18.19
C SER A 41 13.34 -7.79 -17.61
N MET A 42 12.78 -8.76 -18.32
CA MET A 42 12.80 -10.18 -17.97
C MET A 42 13.35 -10.96 -19.16
N GLN A 43 14.30 -11.86 -18.90
CA GLN A 43 14.74 -12.88 -19.84
C GLN A 43 14.15 -14.23 -19.47
N VAL A 44 13.58 -14.92 -20.45
CA VAL A 44 13.00 -16.24 -20.30
C VAL A 44 13.59 -17.14 -21.36
N LYS A 45 14.13 -18.30 -20.97
CA LYS A 45 14.28 -19.41 -21.92
C LYS A 45 13.02 -20.26 -21.83
N PHE A 46 12.47 -20.67 -22.96
CA PHE A 46 11.28 -21.52 -22.94
C PHE A 46 11.23 -22.46 -24.14
N ASP A 47 10.44 -23.51 -24.01
CA ASP A 47 10.15 -24.44 -25.09
C ASP A 47 8.95 -23.94 -25.89
N ALA A 48 9.20 -23.40 -27.08
CA ALA A 48 8.16 -22.88 -27.98
C ALA A 48 7.14 -23.94 -28.45
N ALA A 49 7.42 -25.23 -28.25
CA ALA A 49 6.47 -26.31 -28.51
C ALA A 49 5.44 -26.48 -27.38
N LYS A 50 5.73 -25.97 -26.17
CA LYS A 50 4.90 -26.16 -24.97
C LYS A 50 4.26 -24.88 -24.47
N ILE A 51 4.90 -23.74 -24.69
CA ILE A 51 4.41 -22.46 -24.20
C ILE A 51 4.63 -21.34 -25.21
N SER A 52 3.63 -20.45 -25.29
CA SER A 52 3.67 -19.30 -26.18
C SER A 52 4.09 -18.03 -25.43
N VAL A 53 4.53 -17.04 -26.21
CA VAL A 53 4.81 -15.67 -25.72
C VAL A 53 3.60 -15.06 -25.01
N ALA A 54 2.38 -15.35 -25.50
CA ALA A 54 1.14 -14.86 -24.92
C ALA A 54 0.87 -15.45 -23.53
N ASP A 55 1.20 -16.73 -23.32
CA ASP A 55 1.04 -17.39 -22.01
C ASP A 55 2.00 -16.79 -20.97
N ILE A 56 3.23 -16.48 -21.39
CA ILE A 56 4.22 -15.80 -20.53
C ILE A 56 3.72 -14.41 -20.14
N VAL A 57 3.25 -13.62 -21.11
CA VAL A 57 2.65 -12.29 -20.84
C VAL A 57 1.42 -12.41 -19.94
N GLY A 58 0.57 -13.41 -20.17
CA GLY A 58 -0.60 -13.72 -19.36
C GLY A 58 -0.23 -14.05 -17.91
N ALA A 59 0.83 -14.83 -17.69
CA ALA A 59 1.32 -15.16 -16.35
C ALA A 59 1.84 -13.93 -15.60
N VAL A 60 2.56 -13.04 -16.29
CA VAL A 60 3.04 -11.78 -15.70
C VAL A 60 1.86 -10.85 -15.38
N THR A 61 0.85 -10.80 -16.25
CA THR A 61 -0.39 -10.04 -16.05
C THR A 61 -1.20 -10.60 -14.87
N ALA A 62 -1.31 -11.91 -14.76
CA ALA A 62 -1.93 -12.59 -13.62
C ALA A 62 -1.17 -12.34 -12.30
N ALA A 63 0.16 -12.16 -12.38
CA ALA A 63 0.98 -11.75 -11.24
C ALA A 63 0.77 -10.27 -10.84
N GLY A 64 0.11 -9.47 -11.68
CA GLY A 64 -0.24 -8.06 -11.43
C GLY A 64 0.65 -7.03 -12.13
N TYR A 65 1.44 -7.43 -13.12
CA TYR A 65 2.40 -6.57 -13.83
C TYR A 65 2.15 -6.58 -15.34
N GLY A 66 2.55 -5.54 -16.06
CA GLY A 66 2.45 -5.54 -17.54
C GLY A 66 3.70 -6.15 -18.17
N ALA A 67 3.57 -6.93 -19.25
CA ALA A 67 4.71 -7.47 -19.99
C ALA A 67 4.53 -7.34 -21.51
N CYS A 68 5.59 -6.96 -22.21
CA CYS A 68 5.63 -6.86 -23.68
C CYS A 68 6.93 -7.47 -24.24
N PRO A 69 6.88 -8.28 -25.31
CA PRO A 69 8.10 -8.82 -25.94
C PRO A 69 8.93 -7.71 -26.64
N LYS A 70 10.26 -7.69 -26.42
CA LYS A 70 11.15 -6.69 -27.03
C LYS A 70 11.32 -6.86 -28.55
N ASN A 71 11.12 -8.05 -29.08
CA ASN A 71 11.43 -8.40 -30.47
C ASN A 71 10.21 -8.37 -31.42
N SER A 72 9.02 -7.95 -30.97
CA SER A 72 7.90 -7.73 -31.87
C SER A 72 8.08 -6.42 -32.64
N SER A 73 8.68 -6.52 -33.83
CA SER A 73 8.74 -5.46 -34.83
C SER A 73 7.35 -4.88 -35.12
N ALA A 74 7.18 -3.61 -34.76
CA ALA A 74 6.59 -2.55 -35.58
C ALA A 74 5.13 -2.63 -36.12
N ALA A 75 4.25 -3.54 -35.66
CA ALA A 75 2.85 -3.58 -36.15
C ALA A 75 1.74 -3.28 -35.11
N GLN A 76 2.09 -2.88 -33.89
CA GLN A 76 1.08 -2.42 -32.91
C GLN A 76 1.59 -1.22 -32.10
N LYS A 77 2.07 -0.20 -32.82
CA LYS A 77 2.44 1.12 -32.28
C LYS A 77 1.27 2.13 -32.31
N ASN A 78 0.02 1.66 -32.31
CA ASN A 78 -1.16 2.52 -32.23
C ASN A 78 -1.74 2.57 -30.81
N SER A 79 -0.88 2.96 -29.86
CA SER A 79 -1.24 3.61 -28.60
C SER A 79 0.06 4.14 -28.00
N ALA A 80 0.68 5.09 -28.70
CA ALA A 80 1.86 5.80 -28.22
C ALA A 80 1.46 6.72 -27.05
N VAL A 81 1.37 6.13 -25.85
CA VAL A 81 1.59 6.89 -24.62
C VAL A 81 3.11 6.96 -24.46
N THR A 82 3.69 8.15 -24.60
CA THR A 82 5.12 8.39 -24.39
C THR A 82 5.53 7.83 -23.02
N PRO A 83 6.48 6.88 -22.92
CA PRO A 83 6.87 6.25 -21.65
C PRO A 83 7.42 7.24 -20.62
N GLU A 84 7.97 8.38 -21.06
CA GLU A 84 8.37 9.47 -20.15
C GLU A 84 7.16 10.14 -19.48
N ARG A 85 6.04 10.32 -20.20
CA ARG A 85 4.84 11.00 -19.66
C ARG A 85 4.07 10.16 -18.64
N THR A 86 4.17 8.83 -18.69
CA THR A 86 3.53 7.96 -17.68
C THR A 86 4.26 7.98 -16.36
N ILE A 87 5.61 8.00 -16.38
CA ILE A 87 6.43 7.98 -15.17
C ILE A 87 6.27 9.29 -14.40
N ASP A 88 6.36 10.43 -15.08
CA ASP A 88 6.20 11.74 -14.42
C ASP A 88 4.82 11.91 -13.79
N ARG A 89 3.78 11.39 -14.45
CA ARG A 89 2.42 11.40 -13.93
C ARG A 89 2.28 10.54 -12.68
N GLU A 90 2.82 9.31 -12.68
CA GLU A 90 2.81 8.43 -11.51
C GLU A 90 3.57 9.03 -10.32
N ILE A 91 4.70 9.70 -10.58
CA ILE A 91 5.47 10.42 -9.56
C ILE A 91 4.64 11.58 -9.00
N SER A 92 3.96 12.35 -9.84
CA SER A 92 3.15 13.48 -9.41
C SER A 92 1.97 13.05 -8.52
N GLU A 93 1.27 11.97 -8.89
CA GLU A 93 0.17 11.41 -8.10
C GLU A 93 0.66 10.88 -6.74
N MET A 94 1.85 10.28 -6.72
CA MET A 94 2.49 9.84 -5.48
C MET A 94 2.87 11.03 -4.58
N ARG A 95 3.40 12.12 -5.16
CA ARG A 95 3.73 13.35 -4.42
C ARG A 95 2.49 14.00 -3.83
N THR A 96 1.42 14.17 -4.61
CA THR A 96 0.17 14.73 -4.11
C THR A 96 -0.38 13.91 -2.96
N ARG A 97 -0.38 12.57 -3.08
CA ARG A 97 -0.81 11.67 -2.00
C ARG A 97 0.04 11.84 -0.74
N LEU A 98 1.35 11.92 -0.89
CA LEU A 98 2.27 12.11 0.23
C LEU A 98 2.02 13.44 0.93
N THR A 99 1.92 14.55 0.18
CA THR A 99 1.69 15.89 0.74
C THR A 99 0.40 15.95 1.55
N TRP A 100 -0.71 15.48 0.99
CA TRP A 100 -1.98 15.44 1.72
C TRP A 100 -1.93 14.50 2.94
N SER A 101 -1.23 13.37 2.85
CA SER A 101 -1.06 12.48 4.01
C SER A 101 -0.30 13.17 5.14
N ILE A 102 0.77 13.92 4.83
CA ILE A 102 1.54 14.68 5.82
C ILE A 102 0.70 15.79 6.44
N ILE A 103 -0.12 16.49 5.65
CA ILE A 103 -1.01 17.55 6.13
C ILE A 103 -1.97 17.04 7.21
N PHE A 104 -2.53 15.83 7.06
CA PHE A 104 -3.39 15.23 8.10
C PHE A 104 -2.61 14.51 9.20
N LEU A 105 -1.41 13.99 8.90
CA LEU A 105 -0.55 13.32 9.88
C LEU A 105 -0.08 14.29 10.96
N LEU A 106 0.36 15.50 10.58
CA LEU A 106 0.93 16.47 11.53
C LEU A 106 -0.07 16.86 12.65
N PRO A 107 -1.33 17.24 12.34
CA PRO A 107 -2.35 17.45 13.36
C PRO A 107 -2.64 16.21 14.20
N THR A 108 -2.69 15.03 13.57
CA THR A 108 -2.96 13.77 14.28
C THR A 108 -1.87 13.46 15.31
N VAL A 109 -0.60 13.56 14.92
CA VAL A 109 0.55 13.34 15.81
C VAL A 109 0.61 14.40 16.90
N TYR A 110 0.33 15.66 16.54
CA TYR A 110 0.29 16.76 17.50
C TYR A 110 -0.76 16.52 18.58
N ILE A 111 -1.99 16.15 18.19
CA ILE A 111 -3.04 15.78 19.14
C ILE A 111 -2.63 14.52 19.91
N ALA A 112 -2.13 13.46 19.27
CA ALA A 112 -1.75 12.24 19.99
C ALA A 112 -0.66 12.44 21.06
N MET A 113 0.30 13.34 20.81
CA MET A 113 1.47 13.51 21.68
C MET A 113 1.42 14.77 22.56
N HIS A 114 0.32 15.53 22.57
CA HIS A 114 0.25 16.82 23.26
C HIS A 114 0.61 16.76 24.76
N ASN A 115 0.32 15.65 25.44
CA ASN A 115 0.59 15.45 26.87
C ASN A 115 2.02 15.03 27.20
N MET A 116 2.76 14.54 26.21
CA MET A 116 4.15 14.13 26.37
C MET A 116 5.16 15.15 25.82
N LEU A 117 4.72 16.10 24.98
CA LEU A 117 5.61 17.14 24.47
C LEU A 117 5.73 18.30 25.46
N PRO A 118 6.95 18.73 25.83
CA PRO A 118 7.17 19.92 26.67
C PRO A 118 6.92 21.25 25.93
N LEU A 119 6.19 21.24 24.82
CA LEU A 119 5.86 22.45 24.06
C LEU A 119 4.62 23.13 24.67
N PRO A 120 4.56 24.48 24.68
CA PRO A 120 3.39 25.20 25.12
C PRO A 120 2.22 24.91 24.17
N VAL A 121 1.31 24.04 24.60
CA VAL A 121 0.08 23.71 23.87
C VAL A 121 -0.87 24.91 23.98
N PRO A 122 -1.54 25.35 22.88
CA PRO A 122 -2.57 26.37 22.97
C PRO A 122 -3.65 25.95 23.96
N LYS A 123 -4.11 26.89 24.80
CA LYS A 123 -5.11 26.62 25.86
C LYS A 123 -6.38 25.93 25.34
N ILE A 124 -6.75 26.21 24.09
CA ILE A 124 -7.88 25.58 23.40
C ILE A 124 -7.69 24.07 23.24
N VAL A 125 -6.47 23.60 22.95
CA VAL A 125 -6.18 22.17 22.78
C VAL A 125 -6.18 21.47 24.13
N ALA A 126 -5.58 22.08 25.15
CA ALA A 126 -5.61 21.55 26.51
C ALA A 126 -7.07 21.47 27.03
N GLU A 127 -7.88 22.53 26.92
CA GLU A 127 -9.26 22.49 27.42
C GLU A 127 -10.18 21.50 26.68
N LEU A 128 -9.96 21.30 25.37
CA LEU A 128 -10.82 20.44 24.55
C LEU A 128 -10.41 18.97 24.56
N PHE A 129 -9.14 18.68 24.84
CA PHE A 129 -8.58 17.33 24.71
C PHE A 129 -7.96 16.79 26.00
N ASP A 130 -7.60 17.63 26.98
CA ASP A 130 -7.19 17.16 28.30
C ASP A 130 -8.38 16.81 29.18
N GLY A 131 -8.15 15.77 29.99
CA GLY A 131 -9.06 15.33 31.04
C GLY A 131 -9.95 14.16 30.62
N ARG A 132 -10.29 13.35 31.62
CA ARG A 132 -11.11 12.14 31.48
C ARG A 132 -12.47 12.38 30.84
N ALA A 133 -13.05 13.56 31.08
CA ALA A 133 -14.33 13.97 30.49
C ALA A 133 -14.26 14.16 28.97
N ASN A 134 -13.09 14.53 28.46
CA ASN A 134 -12.86 14.81 27.04
C ASN A 134 -12.23 13.62 26.29
N ALA A 135 -12.04 12.47 26.95
CA ALA A 135 -11.39 11.29 26.38
C ALA A 135 -12.07 10.78 25.08
N VAL A 136 -13.39 10.89 24.98
CA VAL A 136 -14.13 10.55 23.76
C VAL A 136 -13.84 11.56 22.65
N THR A 137 -13.85 12.86 22.95
CA THR A 137 -13.54 13.92 21.98
C THR A 137 -12.12 13.76 21.44
N PHE A 138 -11.17 13.42 22.31
CA PHE A 138 -9.79 13.11 21.96
C PHE A 138 -9.68 11.93 20.99
N ALA A 139 -10.19 10.76 21.38
CA ALA A 139 -10.13 9.56 20.55
C ALA A 139 -10.90 9.73 19.22
N PHE A 140 -12.05 10.41 19.25
CA PHE A 140 -12.87 10.66 18.07
C PHE A 140 -12.20 11.62 17.09
N ALA A 141 -11.58 12.70 17.56
CA ALA A 141 -10.86 13.64 16.71
C ALA A 141 -9.69 12.96 15.98
N GLN A 142 -8.93 12.11 16.67
CA GLN A 142 -7.86 11.31 16.07
C GLN A 142 -8.41 10.35 15.02
N PHE A 143 -9.48 9.63 15.33
CA PHE A 143 -10.13 8.73 14.39
C PHE A 143 -10.57 9.48 13.12
N LEU A 144 -11.21 10.65 13.28
CA LEU A 144 -11.66 11.49 12.16
C LEU A 144 -10.49 11.96 11.28
N LEU A 145 -9.37 12.37 11.88
CA LEU A 145 -8.19 12.84 11.14
C LEU A 145 -7.45 11.72 10.40
N ILE A 146 -7.53 10.48 10.90
CA ILE A 146 -6.93 9.31 10.26
C ILE A 146 -7.73 8.85 9.04
N LEU A 147 -9.06 9.03 9.02
CA LEU A 147 -9.91 8.57 7.90
C LEU A 147 -9.50 9.13 6.52
N PRO A 148 -9.24 10.44 6.33
CA PRO A 148 -8.71 10.96 5.06
C PRO A 148 -7.39 10.32 4.64
N ILE A 149 -6.48 10.08 5.59
CA ILE A 149 -5.18 9.44 5.33
C ILE A 149 -5.41 8.01 4.82
N MET A 150 -6.29 7.25 5.46
CA MET A 150 -6.64 5.89 5.04
C MET A 150 -7.29 5.88 3.65
N TYR A 151 -8.22 6.81 3.38
CA TYR A 151 -8.91 6.89 2.09
C TYR A 151 -7.95 7.22 0.94
N LEU A 152 -7.05 8.18 1.15
CA LEU A 152 -6.06 8.57 0.16
C LEU A 152 -5.07 7.43 -0.14
N ASN A 153 -4.78 6.60 0.85
CA ASN A 153 -3.90 5.45 0.77
C ASN A 153 -4.61 4.12 0.48
N ARG A 154 -5.91 4.14 0.10
CA ARG A 154 -6.74 2.94 -0.17
C ARG A 154 -6.11 1.90 -1.09
N LYS A 155 -5.26 2.34 -2.04
CA LYS A 155 -4.55 1.45 -2.98
C LYS A 155 -3.73 0.39 -2.25
N TYR A 156 -3.05 0.77 -1.17
CA TYR A 156 -2.23 -0.15 -0.37
C TYR A 156 -3.07 -1.20 0.34
N TYR A 157 -4.25 -0.81 0.85
CA TYR A 157 -5.17 -1.75 1.48
C TYR A 157 -5.73 -2.75 0.46
N VAL A 158 -6.27 -2.27 -0.66
CA VAL A 158 -6.86 -3.14 -1.70
C VAL A 158 -5.82 -4.11 -2.26
N ASN A 159 -4.62 -3.62 -2.60
CA ASN A 159 -3.54 -4.47 -3.08
C ASN A 159 -3.05 -5.43 -2.00
N GLY A 160 -2.88 -4.94 -0.77
CA GLY A 160 -2.39 -5.71 0.35
C GLY A 160 -3.28 -6.90 0.68
N PHE A 161 -4.59 -6.71 0.80
CA PHE A 161 -5.54 -7.79 1.06
C PHE A 161 -5.67 -8.75 -0.13
N ARG A 162 -5.70 -8.24 -1.36
CA ARG A 162 -5.79 -9.08 -2.56
C ARG A 162 -4.58 -10.00 -2.71
N THR A 163 -3.38 -9.48 -2.47
CA THR A 163 -2.12 -10.24 -2.58
C THR A 163 -1.94 -11.23 -1.43
N LEU A 164 -2.39 -10.87 -0.23
CA LEU A 164 -2.43 -11.77 0.92
C LEU A 164 -3.34 -12.97 0.66
N LEU A 165 -4.56 -12.73 0.18
CA LEU A 165 -5.52 -13.80 -0.17
C LEU A 165 -5.02 -14.67 -1.35
N ALA A 166 -4.23 -14.10 -2.25
CA ALA A 166 -3.58 -14.84 -3.33
C ALA A 166 -2.35 -15.65 -2.89
N GLY A 167 -2.03 -15.70 -1.58
CA GLY A 167 -0.91 -16.48 -1.04
C GLY A 167 0.47 -15.92 -1.38
N ALA A 168 0.55 -14.65 -1.79
CA ALA A 168 1.80 -14.00 -2.19
C ALA A 168 1.90 -12.62 -1.52
N PRO A 169 2.16 -12.56 -0.20
CA PRO A 169 2.22 -11.32 0.56
C PRO A 169 3.35 -10.41 0.09
N ASN A 170 3.10 -9.10 0.09
CA ASN A 170 4.07 -8.07 -0.28
C ASN A 170 4.11 -6.95 0.78
N MET A 171 4.85 -5.87 0.51
CA MET A 171 4.94 -4.70 1.40
C MET A 171 3.56 -4.09 1.68
N ASP A 172 2.69 -4.02 0.66
CA ASP A 172 1.33 -3.50 0.80
C ASP A 172 0.48 -4.39 1.73
N SER A 173 0.69 -5.72 1.71
CA SER A 173 0.02 -6.65 2.64
C SER A 173 0.36 -6.36 4.09
N LEU A 174 1.65 -6.12 4.38
CA LEU A 174 2.11 -5.80 5.73
C LEU A 174 1.50 -4.48 6.22
N VAL A 175 1.59 -3.43 5.38
CA VAL A 175 1.05 -2.11 5.71
C VAL A 175 -0.47 -2.19 5.91
N GLY A 176 -1.19 -2.83 4.98
CA GLY A 176 -2.64 -2.94 5.01
C GLY A 176 -3.16 -3.72 6.22
N LEU A 177 -2.52 -4.83 6.58
CA LEU A 177 -2.91 -5.64 7.73
C LEU A 177 -2.65 -4.89 9.05
N GLY A 178 -1.45 -4.32 9.21
CA GLY A 178 -1.06 -3.63 10.45
C GLY A 178 -1.89 -2.38 10.71
N SER A 179 -2.05 -1.53 9.69
CA SER A 179 -2.85 -0.31 9.82
C SER A 179 -4.34 -0.58 10.01
N MET A 180 -4.91 -1.61 9.38
CA MET A 180 -6.30 -2.01 9.64
C MET A 180 -6.50 -2.57 11.04
N ALA A 181 -5.56 -3.39 11.54
CA ALA A 181 -5.62 -3.89 12.91
C ALA A 181 -5.61 -2.73 13.93
N ALA A 182 -4.72 -1.75 13.73
CA ALA A 182 -4.66 -0.55 14.57
C ALA A 182 -5.94 0.30 14.47
N ALA A 183 -6.49 0.50 13.27
CA ALA A 183 -7.72 1.26 13.07
C ALA A 183 -8.93 0.57 13.72
N MET A 184 -9.04 -0.76 13.60
CA MET A 184 -10.09 -1.56 14.25
C MET A 184 -9.97 -1.50 15.78
N PHE A 185 -8.75 -1.58 16.31
CA PHE A 185 -8.51 -1.42 17.74
C PHE A 185 -8.85 -0.01 18.21
N GLY A 186 -8.48 1.04 17.46
CA GLY A 186 -8.85 2.42 17.78
C GLY A 186 -10.36 2.65 17.79
N ALA A 187 -11.10 2.06 16.84
CA ALA A 187 -12.56 2.10 16.85
C ALA A 187 -13.13 1.36 18.08
N PHE A 188 -12.59 0.19 18.43
CA PHE A 188 -12.98 -0.54 19.64
C PHE A 188 -12.71 0.27 20.92
N ALA A 189 -11.55 0.89 21.03
CA ALA A 189 -11.18 1.75 22.16
C ALA A 189 -12.15 2.93 22.29
N LEU A 190 -12.52 3.57 21.18
CA LEU A 190 -13.50 4.66 21.18
C LEU A 190 -14.86 4.23 21.78
N PHE A 191 -15.37 3.05 21.39
CA PHE A 191 -16.61 2.52 21.97
C PHE A 191 -16.46 2.18 23.47
N ARG A 192 -15.31 1.64 23.88
CA ARG A 192 -15.01 1.34 25.28
C ARG A 192 -14.96 2.60 26.15
N ILE A 193 -14.27 3.65 25.70
CA ILE A 193 -14.23 4.95 26.39
C ILE A 193 -15.65 5.51 26.53
N GLY A 194 -16.46 5.47 25.46
CA GLY A 194 -17.85 5.93 25.50
C GLY A 194 -18.73 5.16 26.49
N GLN A 195 -18.60 3.82 26.54
CA GLN A 195 -19.29 3.01 27.55
C GLN A 195 -18.79 3.29 28.97
N GLY A 196 -17.48 3.45 29.17
CA GLY A 196 -16.89 3.77 30.48
C GLY A 196 -17.41 5.10 31.03
N LEU A 197 -17.47 6.14 30.20
CA LEU A 197 -18.07 7.43 30.57
C LEU A 197 -19.57 7.32 30.87
N GLY A 198 -20.32 6.54 30.07
CA GLY A 198 -21.75 6.33 30.29
C GLY A 198 -22.07 5.53 31.56
N ALA A 199 -21.21 4.59 31.95
CA ALA A 199 -21.33 3.78 33.16
C ALA A 199 -20.72 4.43 34.41
N GLY A 200 -19.97 5.54 34.25
CA GLY A 200 -19.21 6.17 35.33
C GLY A 200 -17.94 5.41 35.77
N ASP A 201 -17.51 4.41 34.98
CA ASP A 201 -16.31 3.61 35.26
C ASP A 201 -15.05 4.30 34.74
N MET A 202 -14.48 5.15 35.59
CA MET A 202 -13.30 5.96 35.28
C MET A 202 -12.02 5.15 35.09
N ASN A 203 -11.96 3.92 35.61
CA ASN A 203 -10.78 3.06 35.42
C ASN A 203 -10.72 2.54 33.99
N LEU A 204 -11.88 2.18 33.43
CA LEU A 204 -12.00 1.74 32.05
C LEU A 204 -11.67 2.89 31.08
N VAL A 205 -12.11 4.12 31.39
CA VAL A 205 -11.76 5.29 30.57
C VAL A 205 -10.24 5.51 30.57
N ASP A 206 -9.59 5.50 31.73
CA ASP A 206 -8.14 5.71 31.88
C ASP A 206 -7.30 4.60 31.22
N GLU A 207 -7.81 3.37 31.10
CA GLU A 207 -7.13 2.27 30.42
C GLU A 207 -7.06 2.47 28.90
N TYR A 208 -8.18 2.92 28.31
CA TYR A 208 -8.31 3.04 26.85
C TYR A 208 -8.03 4.45 26.30
N SER A 209 -7.91 5.48 27.16
CA SER A 209 -7.61 6.86 26.76
C SER A 209 -6.13 7.26 26.85
N ARG A 210 -5.22 6.29 27.02
CA ARG A 210 -3.78 6.51 27.10
C ARG A 210 -3.09 6.49 25.74
#